data_AF-A0A0M5KZT4-F1
#
_entry.id   AF-A0A0M5KZT4-F1
#
_cell.length_a   1.000
_cell.length_b   1.000
_cell.length_c   1.000
_cell.angle_alpha   90.00
_cell.angle_beta   90.00
_cell.angle_gamma   90.00
#
_symmetry.space_group_name_H-M   'P 1'
#
loop_
_entity.id
_entity.type
_entity.pdbx_description
1 polymer ?
#
loop_
_entity_poly.entity_id
_entity_poly.type
_entity_poly.pdbx_seq_one_letter_code
_entity_poly.pdbx_strand_id
1 'polypeptide(L)'
;MKKGNGIALSIAAVCIALGAGIITGGTLVAPQGSQMGTAAHVTEEAVPEVPARALAGRKVLIIATPAANRDTVAVIQKQVTAAAGRVTGLITLTPKFTATENDAELSTLITNALPQGIELPTDRDQNSGRLTGVIVGSLAVKPNNPVGDEARSAFMDRLAANGFITQDSFLGKANSAILISGGAANGAAPNSEDGARGVTIAKVGQGLAECKVPTVVAGAAGAEQVNGPLSAARLLTVKGLATVTNANKKSGQANIVLRVTELTQGM
;
A
#
# COMPACT_ATOMS: atom_id res chain seq x y z
N MET A 1 7.44 63.85 -32.91
CA MET A 1 7.34 64.46 -31.57
C MET A 1 5.88 64.49 -31.12
N LYS A 2 5.45 63.55 -30.27
CA LYS A 2 4.53 63.80 -29.14
C LYS A 2 4.46 62.55 -28.25
N LYS A 3 4.74 62.77 -26.96
CA LYS A 3 4.71 61.83 -25.83
C LYS A 3 3.28 61.65 -25.31
N GLY A 4 3.03 60.54 -24.60
CA GLY A 4 1.96 60.39 -23.60
C GLY A 4 1.58 58.92 -23.40
N ASN A 5 2.20 58.15 -22.50
CA ASN A 5 2.01 58.02 -21.03
C ASN A 5 0.80 57.15 -20.59
N GLY A 6 1.12 56.09 -19.83
CA GLY A 6 0.29 55.43 -18.80
C GLY A 6 -0.58 54.28 -19.31
N ILE A 7 -0.72 53.12 -18.65
CA ILE A 7 -0.46 52.77 -17.25
C ILE A 7 -0.13 51.26 -17.20
N ALA A 8 0.94 50.93 -16.46
CA ALA A 8 1.41 49.58 -16.19
C ALA A 8 0.51 48.87 -15.17
N LEU A 9 0.19 47.60 -15.41
CA LEU A 9 -0.35 46.70 -14.39
C LEU A 9 0.73 45.67 -14.05
N SER A 10 1.43 45.89 -12.94
CA SER A 10 2.44 44.99 -12.39
C SER A 10 1.79 43.72 -11.86
N ILE A 11 2.10 42.57 -12.47
CA ILE A 11 1.97 41.26 -11.82
C ILE A 11 3.36 40.92 -11.30
N ALA A 12 3.57 41.13 -10.00
CA ALA A 12 4.80 40.77 -9.32
C ALA A 12 4.90 39.24 -9.22
N ALA A 13 5.85 38.68 -9.96
CA ALA A 13 6.31 37.30 -9.80
C ALA A 13 7.22 37.21 -8.56
N VAL A 14 6.84 36.39 -7.59
CA VAL A 14 7.75 35.91 -6.54
C VAL A 14 8.10 34.47 -6.88
N CYS A 15 9.16 34.31 -7.68
CA CYS A 15 9.86 33.05 -7.86
C CYS A 15 11.27 33.23 -7.30
N ILE A 16 11.46 32.89 -6.03
CA ILE A 16 12.76 32.92 -5.37
C ILE A 16 13.49 31.61 -5.66
N ALA A 17 14.58 31.79 -6.42
CA ALA A 17 15.86 31.08 -6.37
C ALA A 17 15.89 29.56 -6.51
N LEU A 18 16.38 29.10 -7.67
CA LEU A 18 17.39 28.05 -7.75
C LEU A 18 18.25 28.25 -9.00
N GLY A 19 19.54 28.54 -8.76
CA GLY A 19 20.67 28.04 -9.53
C GLY A 19 20.77 28.41 -11.02
N ALA A 20 21.57 29.45 -11.26
CA ALA A 20 22.18 29.87 -12.52
C ALA A 20 22.45 28.81 -13.61
N GLY A 21 22.16 29.19 -14.85
CA GLY A 21 22.64 28.56 -16.08
C GLY A 21 22.12 29.30 -17.32
N ILE A 22 22.74 30.44 -17.64
CA ILE A 22 22.44 31.29 -18.81
C ILE A 22 22.82 30.53 -20.09
N ILE A 23 21.89 30.32 -21.02
CA ILE A 23 22.20 29.92 -22.39
C ILE A 23 22.03 31.15 -23.29
N THR A 24 23.15 31.83 -23.55
CA THR A 24 23.30 32.85 -24.59
C THR A 24 23.34 32.16 -25.95
N GLY A 25 22.64 32.73 -26.92
CA GLY A 25 22.34 32.13 -28.22
C GLY A 25 23.54 31.63 -29.04
N GLY A 26 23.30 30.56 -29.79
CA GLY A 26 24.24 30.00 -30.75
C GLY A 26 23.58 28.91 -31.59
N THR A 27 23.30 29.26 -32.84
CA THR A 27 22.95 28.48 -34.04
C THR A 27 22.99 26.95 -33.97
N LEU A 28 21.88 26.34 -34.40
CA LEU A 28 21.73 24.93 -34.74
C LEU A 28 22.71 24.50 -35.84
N VAL A 29 23.65 23.60 -35.53
CA VAL A 29 24.38 22.79 -36.51
C VAL A 29 24.53 21.37 -35.96
N ALA A 30 23.92 20.40 -36.62
CA ALA A 30 24.23 18.99 -36.43
C ALA A 30 25.39 18.60 -37.37
N PRO A 31 26.29 17.72 -36.92
CA PRO A 31 26.83 16.71 -37.82
C PRO A 31 26.74 15.29 -37.22
N GLN A 32 26.46 14.33 -38.10
CA GLN A 32 26.50 12.91 -37.84
C GLN A 32 27.94 12.41 -37.67
N GLY A 33 28.15 11.40 -36.81
CA GLY A 33 29.36 10.56 -36.83
C GLY A 33 29.80 9.95 -35.50
N SER A 34 29.32 8.74 -35.22
CA SER A 34 30.05 7.59 -34.63
C SER A 34 30.92 7.78 -33.36
N GLN A 35 30.49 7.23 -32.22
CA GLN A 35 31.29 6.29 -31.37
C GLN A 35 30.36 5.48 -30.43
N MET A 36 30.48 4.16 -30.48
CA MET A 36 29.98 3.20 -29.49
C MET A 36 30.96 3.10 -28.32
N GLY A 37 30.42 2.92 -27.10
CA GLY A 37 31.15 2.73 -25.84
C GLY A 37 30.77 3.85 -24.87
N THR A 38 30.32 3.63 -23.63
CA THR A 38 30.59 2.53 -22.72
C THR A 38 29.52 2.57 -21.63
N ALA A 39 29.02 1.39 -21.24
CA ALA A 39 28.32 1.09 -19.98
C ALA A 39 27.41 2.20 -19.40
N ALA A 40 26.11 2.12 -19.68
CA ALA A 40 25.14 2.61 -18.71
C ALA A 40 25.43 1.87 -17.39
N HIS A 41 26.01 2.57 -16.41
CA HIS A 41 26.06 2.08 -15.05
C HIS A 41 24.61 1.77 -14.67
N VAL A 42 24.26 0.49 -14.62
CA VAL A 42 23.15 0.04 -13.80
C VAL A 42 23.60 0.43 -12.40
N THR A 43 23.14 1.58 -11.92
CA THR A 43 23.33 1.95 -10.52
C THR A 43 22.79 0.79 -9.72
N GLU A 44 23.69 0.06 -9.06
CA GLU A 44 23.33 -1.00 -8.15
C GLU A 44 22.33 -0.40 -7.16
N GLU A 45 21.10 -0.90 -7.21
CA GLU A 45 20.01 -0.35 -6.41
C GLU A 45 20.40 -0.57 -4.95
N ALA A 46 20.68 0.52 -4.23
CA ALA A 46 21.14 0.43 -2.85
C ALA A 46 20.10 -0.33 -2.02
N VAL A 47 20.48 -1.50 -1.51
CA VAL A 47 19.64 -2.29 -0.62
C VAL A 47 19.93 -1.80 0.79
N PRO A 48 18.96 -1.18 1.48
CA PRO A 48 19.17 -0.73 2.85
C PRO A 48 19.41 -1.93 3.76
N GLU A 49 20.33 -1.77 4.71
CA GLU A 49 20.59 -2.81 5.70
C GLU A 49 19.42 -2.89 6.68
N VAL A 50 18.84 -4.09 6.81
CA VAL A 50 17.75 -4.35 7.77
C VAL A 50 18.36 -4.96 9.03
N PRO A 51 18.23 -4.31 10.20
CA PRO A 51 18.71 -4.89 11.44
C PRO A 51 18.07 -6.25 11.71
N ALA A 52 18.87 -7.24 12.12
CA ALA A 52 18.39 -8.61 12.36
C ALA A 52 17.26 -8.72 13.40
N ARG A 53 17.06 -7.70 14.24
CA ARG A 53 16.00 -7.65 15.26
C ARG A 53 15.04 -6.48 15.07
N ALA A 54 14.95 -5.91 13.86
CA ALA A 54 14.10 -4.75 13.57
C ALA A 54 12.63 -4.98 13.94
N LEU A 55 12.13 -6.23 13.81
CA LEU A 55 10.75 -6.62 14.13
C LEU A 55 10.64 -7.51 15.38
N ALA A 56 11.64 -7.50 16.27
CA ALA A 56 11.61 -8.32 17.48
C ALA A 56 10.34 -8.05 18.31
N GLY A 57 9.58 -9.12 18.62
CA GLY A 57 8.33 -9.04 19.39
C GLY A 57 7.12 -8.54 18.58
N ARG A 58 7.27 -8.29 17.28
CA ARG A 58 6.17 -7.88 16.39
C ARG A 58 5.47 -9.10 15.78
N LYS A 59 4.13 -9.02 15.70
CA LYS A 59 3.25 -10.02 15.10
C LYS A 59 2.66 -9.41 13.83
N VAL A 60 3.08 -9.93 12.69
CA VAL A 60 2.79 -9.33 11.38
C VAL A 60 1.70 -10.11 10.67
N LEU A 61 0.65 -9.41 10.27
CA LEU A 61 -0.33 -9.91 9.31
C LEU A 61 0.13 -9.57 7.89
N ILE A 62 0.15 -10.56 7.00
CA ILE A 62 0.38 -10.32 5.57
C ILE A 62 -0.95 -10.48 4.84
N ILE A 63 -1.30 -9.49 4.03
CA ILE A 63 -2.46 -9.51 3.14
C ILE A 63 -1.93 -9.40 1.71
N ALA A 64 -2.16 -10.42 0.91
CA ALA A 64 -1.83 -10.43 -0.51
C ALA A 64 -3.07 -10.08 -1.32
N THR A 65 -2.92 -9.24 -2.33
CA THR A 65 -4.01 -8.95 -3.27
C THR A 65 -4.11 -10.04 -4.35
N PRO A 66 -5.15 -10.04 -5.20
CA PRO A 66 -5.30 -11.05 -6.25
C PRO A 66 -4.17 -11.04 -7.29
N ALA A 67 -3.55 -9.87 -7.52
CA ALA A 67 -2.43 -9.75 -8.45
C ALA A 67 -1.07 -10.05 -7.79
N ALA A 68 -1.01 -10.18 -6.46
CA ALA A 68 0.25 -10.33 -5.75
C ALA A 68 0.98 -11.62 -6.18
N ASN A 69 2.24 -11.46 -6.58
CA ASN A 69 3.09 -12.58 -6.91
C ASN A 69 3.44 -13.38 -5.64
N ARG A 70 3.19 -14.69 -5.65
CA ARG A 70 3.41 -15.58 -4.49
C ARG A 70 4.87 -15.66 -4.06
N ASP A 71 5.82 -15.60 -4.99
CA ASP A 71 7.25 -15.61 -4.66
C ASP A 71 7.64 -14.33 -3.93
N THR A 72 7.12 -13.18 -4.37
CA THR A 72 7.30 -11.89 -3.67
C THR A 72 6.75 -11.97 -2.24
N VAL A 73 5.55 -12.53 -2.05
CA VAL A 73 4.95 -12.72 -0.72
C VAL A 73 5.83 -13.63 0.15
N ALA A 74 6.30 -14.75 -0.40
CA ALA A 74 7.15 -15.70 0.32
C ALA A 74 8.51 -15.08 0.71
N VAL A 75 9.10 -14.25 -0.15
CA VAL A 75 10.35 -13.52 0.16
C VAL A 75 10.12 -12.52 1.28
N ILE A 76 9.04 -11.75 1.24
CA ILE A 76 8.68 -10.80 2.32
C ILE A 76 8.45 -11.54 3.63
N GLN A 77 7.76 -12.69 3.61
CA GLN A 77 7.55 -13.53 4.80
C GLN A 77 8.89 -13.99 5.42
N LYS A 78 9.85 -14.41 4.58
CA LYS A 78 11.20 -14.77 5.03
C LYS A 78 11.92 -13.58 5.64
N GLN A 79 11.83 -12.40 5.05
CA GLN A 79 12.48 -11.20 5.57
C GLN A 79 11.89 -10.74 6.91
N VAL A 80 10.56 -10.81 7.09
CA VAL A 80 9.93 -10.55 8.38
C VAL A 80 10.48 -11.48 9.46
N THR A 81 10.63 -12.76 9.13
CA THR A 81 11.18 -13.77 10.06
C THR A 81 12.67 -13.50 10.35
N ALA A 82 13.45 -13.15 9.33
CA ALA A 82 14.87 -12.81 9.46
C ALA A 82 15.11 -11.56 10.33
N ALA A 83 14.16 -10.63 10.35
CA ALA A 83 14.16 -9.46 11.22
C ALA A 83 13.61 -9.72 12.64
N ALA A 84 13.46 -11.00 13.03
CA ALA A 84 12.89 -11.47 14.29
C ALA A 84 11.40 -11.15 14.52
N GLY A 85 10.65 -10.84 13.45
CA GLY A 85 9.19 -10.73 13.47
C GLY A 85 8.51 -12.09 13.36
N ARG A 86 7.27 -12.20 13.84
CA ARG A 86 6.45 -13.40 13.71
C ARG A 86 5.29 -13.14 12.76
N VAL A 87 5.22 -13.86 11.64
CA VAL A 87 4.03 -13.82 10.78
C VAL A 87 2.92 -14.63 11.47
N THR A 88 1.81 -13.97 11.75
CA THR A 88 0.68 -14.54 12.47
C THR A 88 -0.54 -14.74 11.58
N GLY A 89 -0.45 -14.45 10.30
CA GLY A 89 -1.47 -14.77 9.32
C GLY A 89 -1.05 -14.32 7.93
N LEU A 90 -1.52 -15.06 6.94
CA LEU A 90 -1.43 -14.76 5.52
C LEU A 90 -2.81 -14.96 4.91
N ILE A 91 -3.34 -13.89 4.34
CA ILE A 91 -4.64 -13.86 3.68
C ILE A 91 -4.43 -13.38 2.26
N THR A 92 -5.03 -14.06 1.29
CA THR A 92 -5.09 -13.60 -0.08
C THR A 92 -6.50 -13.08 -0.38
N LEU A 93 -6.61 -11.83 -0.84
CA LEU A 93 -7.85 -11.28 -1.35
C LEU A 93 -8.14 -11.90 -2.72
N THR A 94 -9.41 -12.16 -3.00
CA THR A 94 -9.83 -12.70 -4.31
C THR A 94 -10.23 -11.58 -5.27
N PRO A 95 -10.29 -11.86 -6.59
CA PRO A 95 -10.89 -10.95 -7.57
C PRO A 95 -12.31 -10.48 -7.17
N LYS A 96 -13.08 -11.35 -6.51
CA LYS A 96 -14.44 -11.04 -6.04
C LYS A 96 -14.44 -9.91 -5.02
N PHE A 97 -13.42 -9.85 -4.15
CA PHE A 97 -13.30 -8.82 -3.11
C PHE A 97 -13.04 -7.43 -3.67
N THR A 98 -12.19 -7.32 -4.69
CA THR A 98 -11.80 -6.02 -5.24
C THR A 98 -12.79 -5.51 -6.29
N ALA A 99 -13.66 -6.40 -6.80
CA ALA A 99 -14.71 -6.11 -7.76
C ALA A 99 -15.81 -5.21 -7.17
N THR A 100 -16.02 -4.06 -7.80
CA THR A 100 -17.00 -3.03 -7.37
C THR A 100 -18.43 -3.56 -7.38
N GLU A 101 -18.76 -4.46 -8.30
CA GLU A 101 -20.06 -5.13 -8.40
C GLU A 101 -20.42 -5.96 -7.17
N ASN A 102 -19.43 -6.41 -6.38
CA ASN A 102 -19.64 -7.21 -5.17
C ASN A 102 -19.55 -6.39 -3.88
N ASP A 103 -19.33 -5.07 -3.96
CA ASP A 103 -19.12 -4.20 -2.79
C ASP A 103 -20.33 -4.21 -1.84
N ALA A 104 -21.55 -4.18 -2.39
CA ALA A 104 -22.79 -4.23 -1.61
C ALA A 104 -23.01 -5.61 -0.95
N GLU A 105 -22.70 -6.70 -1.67
CA GLU A 105 -22.75 -8.07 -1.13
C GLU A 105 -21.74 -8.22 0.03
N LEU A 106 -20.52 -7.76 -0.18
CA LEU A 106 -19.46 -7.81 0.81
C LEU A 106 -19.79 -6.96 2.04
N SER A 107 -20.27 -5.73 1.85
CA SER A 107 -20.69 -4.85 2.96
C SER A 107 -21.82 -5.47 3.80
N THR A 108 -22.80 -6.09 3.12
CA THR A 108 -23.89 -6.82 3.79
C THR A 108 -23.35 -8.02 4.57
N LEU A 109 -22.46 -8.82 3.97
CA LEU A 109 -21.83 -9.96 4.63
C LEU A 109 -21.03 -9.52 5.87
N ILE A 110 -20.24 -8.46 5.75
CA ILE A 110 -19.45 -7.85 6.82
C ILE A 110 -20.35 -7.42 7.98
N THR A 111 -21.44 -6.71 7.68
CA THR A 111 -22.39 -6.21 8.68
C THR A 111 -23.09 -7.36 9.41
N ASN A 112 -23.48 -8.42 8.68
CA ASN A 112 -24.12 -9.61 9.25
C ASN A 112 -23.14 -10.53 9.99
N ALA A 113 -21.85 -10.44 9.69
CA ALA A 113 -20.79 -11.21 10.32
C ALA A 113 -20.07 -10.44 11.43
N LEU A 114 -20.58 -9.27 11.82
CA LEU A 114 -19.94 -8.40 12.80
C LEU A 114 -19.81 -9.10 14.16
N PRO A 115 -18.58 -9.31 14.65
CA PRO A 115 -18.34 -9.81 16.00
C PRO A 115 -18.95 -8.90 17.06
N GLN A 116 -19.45 -9.49 18.16
CA GLN A 116 -19.97 -8.70 19.27
C GLN A 116 -18.91 -7.72 19.81
N GLY A 117 -19.32 -6.47 20.02
CA GLY A 117 -18.47 -5.40 20.54
C GLY A 117 -17.48 -4.81 19.55
N ILE A 118 -17.62 -5.05 18.24
CA ILE A 118 -16.98 -4.24 17.20
C ILE A 118 -17.99 -3.21 16.71
N GLU A 119 -17.60 -1.94 16.71
CA GLU A 119 -18.38 -0.87 16.11
C GLU A 119 -17.82 -0.61 14.72
N LEU A 120 -18.71 -0.52 13.72
CA LEU A 120 -18.34 -0.11 12.39
C LEU A 120 -18.38 1.42 12.29
N PRO A 121 -17.49 2.03 11.48
CA PRO A 121 -17.63 3.43 11.12
C PRO A 121 -19.01 3.64 10.48
N THR A 122 -19.77 4.60 10.99
CA THR A 122 -21.09 4.99 10.48
C THR A 122 -21.04 6.22 9.57
N ASP A 123 -19.83 6.64 9.21
CA ASP A 123 -19.61 7.77 8.32
C ASP A 123 -19.99 7.41 6.87
N ARG A 124 -19.96 8.43 6.00
CA ARG A 124 -20.43 8.30 4.61
C ARG A 124 -19.54 7.43 3.73
N ASP A 125 -18.34 7.04 4.19
CA ASP A 125 -17.40 6.23 3.42
C ASP A 125 -17.49 4.75 3.81
N GLN A 126 -18.57 4.10 3.36
CA GLN A 126 -18.89 2.68 3.63
C GLN A 126 -18.25 1.71 2.63
N ASN A 127 -17.09 2.05 2.07
CA ASN A 127 -16.40 1.12 1.16
C ASN A 127 -16.06 -0.20 1.88
N SER A 128 -16.40 -1.33 1.25
CA SER A 128 -16.23 -2.66 1.84
C SER A 128 -14.77 -2.99 2.20
N GLY A 129 -13.81 -2.45 1.44
CA GLY A 129 -12.38 -2.57 1.74
C GLY A 129 -12.03 -1.95 3.09
N ARG A 130 -12.48 -0.71 3.34
CA ARG A 130 -12.28 -0.03 4.63
C ARG A 130 -12.95 -0.77 5.78
N LEU A 131 -14.22 -1.17 5.61
CA LEU A 131 -14.95 -1.91 6.64
C LEU A 131 -14.26 -3.23 6.98
N THR A 132 -13.78 -3.97 5.97
CA THR A 132 -12.97 -5.18 6.18
C THR A 132 -11.72 -4.87 6.96
N GLY A 133 -10.98 -3.83 6.57
CA GLY A 133 -9.78 -3.39 7.27
C GLY A 133 -10.04 -3.05 8.74
N VAL A 134 -11.16 -2.38 9.03
CA VAL A 134 -11.57 -2.03 10.40
C VAL A 134 -11.91 -3.27 11.23
N ILE A 135 -12.69 -4.22 10.69
CA ILE A 135 -13.01 -5.46 11.42
C ILE A 135 -11.74 -6.28 11.67
N VAL A 136 -10.93 -6.51 10.63
CA VAL A 136 -9.68 -7.28 10.74
C VAL A 136 -8.72 -6.60 11.72
N GLY A 137 -8.60 -5.27 11.66
CA GLY A 137 -7.75 -4.49 12.57
C GLY A 137 -8.25 -4.54 14.01
N SER A 138 -9.56 -4.37 14.22
CA SER A 138 -10.20 -4.48 15.54
C SER A 138 -9.99 -5.86 16.17
N LEU A 139 -10.05 -6.91 15.36
CA LEU A 139 -9.79 -8.28 15.78
C LEU A 139 -8.30 -8.55 16.03
N ALA A 140 -7.40 -7.82 15.37
CA ALA A 140 -5.96 -7.96 15.53
C ALA A 140 -5.44 -7.28 16.81
N VAL A 141 -5.99 -6.12 17.18
CA VAL A 141 -5.51 -5.26 18.28
C VAL A 141 -6.09 -5.61 19.66
N LYS A 142 -7.29 -6.19 19.75
CA LYS A 142 -7.94 -6.38 21.05
C LYS A 142 -7.11 -7.28 22.00
N PRO A 143 -6.92 -6.85 23.27
CA PRO A 143 -6.15 -7.60 24.26
C PRO A 143 -6.84 -8.92 24.62
N ASN A 144 -6.03 -9.83 25.17
CA ASN A 144 -6.32 -11.23 25.54
C ASN A 144 -7.75 -11.52 26.02
N ASN A 145 -8.68 -11.77 25.10
CA ASN A 145 -9.90 -12.52 25.38
C ASN A 145 -10.00 -13.68 24.36
N PRO A 146 -10.13 -14.95 24.80
CA PRO A 146 -10.38 -16.10 23.93
C PRO A 146 -11.52 -15.89 22.92
N VAL A 147 -12.55 -15.14 23.33
CA VAL A 147 -13.71 -14.78 22.49
C VAL A 147 -13.29 -14.02 21.21
N GLY A 148 -12.22 -13.23 21.28
CA GLY A 148 -11.72 -12.48 20.13
C GLY A 148 -11.01 -13.36 19.08
N ASP A 149 -10.44 -14.49 19.49
CA ASP A 149 -9.77 -15.42 18.57
C ASP A 149 -10.79 -16.28 17.81
N GLU A 150 -11.84 -16.75 18.49
CA GLU A 150 -12.96 -17.48 17.85
C GLU A 150 -13.76 -16.59 16.91
N ALA A 151 -14.09 -15.37 17.34
CA ALA A 151 -14.79 -14.41 16.48
C ALA A 151 -13.97 -14.02 15.25
N ARG A 152 -12.64 -13.96 15.39
CA ARG A 152 -11.73 -13.72 14.27
C ARG A 152 -11.76 -14.88 13.28
N SER A 153 -11.63 -16.12 13.76
CA SER A 153 -11.72 -17.30 12.89
C SER A 153 -13.07 -17.32 12.16
N ALA A 154 -14.17 -17.19 12.89
CA ALA A 154 -15.52 -17.26 12.32
C ALA A 154 -15.78 -16.18 11.26
N PHE A 155 -15.29 -14.95 11.47
CA PHE A 155 -15.40 -13.88 10.47
C PHE A 155 -14.63 -14.23 9.19
N MET A 156 -13.41 -14.72 9.34
CA MET A 156 -12.57 -15.08 8.20
C MET A 156 -13.09 -16.31 7.46
N ASP A 157 -13.57 -17.32 8.18
CA ASP A 157 -14.19 -18.52 7.62
C ASP A 157 -15.42 -18.14 6.80
N ARG A 158 -16.23 -17.17 7.25
CA ARG A 158 -17.36 -16.63 6.49
C ARG A 158 -16.92 -15.92 5.21
N LEU A 159 -15.89 -15.07 5.27
CA LEU A 159 -15.36 -14.42 4.07
C LEU A 159 -14.79 -15.44 3.07
N ALA A 160 -14.12 -16.47 3.56
CA ALA A 160 -13.57 -17.55 2.75
C ALA A 160 -14.68 -18.41 2.12
N ALA A 161 -15.70 -18.78 2.89
CA ALA A 161 -16.84 -19.55 2.40
C ALA A 161 -17.65 -18.82 1.32
N ASN A 162 -17.70 -17.48 1.37
CA ASN A 162 -18.34 -16.65 0.35
C ASN A 162 -17.41 -16.27 -0.82
N GLY A 163 -16.18 -16.78 -0.81
CA GLY A 163 -15.20 -16.62 -1.89
C GLY A 163 -14.59 -15.22 -1.97
N PHE A 164 -14.62 -14.43 -0.90
CA PHE A 164 -14.01 -13.10 -0.87
C PHE A 164 -12.51 -13.15 -0.54
N ILE A 165 -12.09 -14.12 0.26
CA ILE A 165 -10.68 -14.31 0.63
C ILE A 165 -10.27 -15.77 0.50
N THR A 166 -8.98 -16.00 0.48
CA THR A 166 -8.35 -17.30 0.71
C THR A 166 -7.46 -17.18 1.94
N GLN A 167 -7.61 -18.09 2.89
CA GLN A 167 -6.72 -18.14 4.06
C GLN A 167 -5.59 -19.12 3.75
N ASP A 168 -4.38 -18.59 3.56
CA ASP A 168 -3.19 -19.40 3.30
C ASP A 168 -2.54 -19.90 4.61
N SER A 169 -2.86 -19.26 5.74
CA SER A 169 -2.45 -19.71 7.07
C SER A 169 -3.44 -19.25 8.15
N PHE A 170 -3.35 -19.89 9.32
CA PHE A 170 -4.14 -19.52 10.49
C PHE A 170 -3.93 -18.05 10.86
N LEU A 171 -5.04 -17.32 11.10
CA LEU A 171 -5.00 -15.92 11.52
C LEU A 171 -4.97 -15.77 13.04
N GLY A 172 -3.77 -15.68 13.58
CA GLY A 172 -3.50 -15.25 14.95
C GLY A 172 -3.51 -13.73 15.12
N LYS A 173 -3.34 -13.29 16.37
CA LYS A 173 -3.23 -11.87 16.75
C LYS A 173 -2.07 -11.20 16.01
N ALA A 174 -2.29 -10.01 15.46
CA ALA A 174 -1.29 -9.20 14.78
C ALA A 174 -1.26 -7.77 15.34
N ASN A 175 -0.08 -7.16 15.42
CA ASN A 175 0.10 -5.77 15.85
C ASN A 175 0.74 -4.89 14.77
N SER A 176 0.93 -5.44 13.57
CA SER A 176 1.26 -4.71 12.36
C SER A 176 0.76 -5.48 11.13
N ALA A 177 0.62 -4.80 10.00
CA ALA A 177 0.17 -5.41 8.76
C ALA A 177 1.02 -4.98 7.56
N ILE A 178 1.15 -5.88 6.59
CA ILE A 178 1.75 -5.63 5.28
C ILE A 178 0.72 -6.04 4.22
N LEU A 179 0.26 -5.08 3.44
CA LEU A 179 -0.63 -5.29 2.30
C LEU A 179 0.20 -5.28 1.01
N ILE A 180 0.31 -6.42 0.33
CA ILE A 180 1.15 -6.60 -0.85
C ILE A 180 0.27 -6.58 -2.09
N SER A 181 0.48 -5.59 -2.94
CA SER A 181 -0.15 -5.39 -4.24
C SER A 181 0.77 -5.89 -5.37
N GLY A 182 0.20 -6.63 -6.32
CA GLY A 182 0.89 -7.06 -7.54
C GLY A 182 1.06 -5.95 -8.58
N GLY A 183 0.35 -4.85 -8.41
CA GLY A 183 0.35 -3.71 -9.31
C GLY A 183 -0.75 -3.78 -10.38
N ALA A 184 -0.87 -2.69 -11.13
CA ALA A 184 -1.74 -2.55 -12.27
C ALA A 184 -1.39 -3.58 -13.36
N ALA A 185 -2.09 -4.70 -13.41
CA ALA A 185 -2.09 -5.60 -14.56
C ALA A 185 -3.31 -5.25 -15.42
N ASN A 186 -3.09 -4.89 -16.69
CA ASN A 186 -4.08 -4.65 -17.76
C ASN A 186 -5.54 -4.56 -17.27
N GLY A 187 -6.13 -3.36 -17.23
CA GLY A 187 -7.42 -3.08 -16.56
C GLY A 187 -8.62 -3.99 -16.84
N ALA A 188 -8.59 -4.83 -17.88
CA ALA A 188 -9.61 -5.84 -18.18
C ALA A 188 -9.40 -7.20 -17.47
N ALA A 189 -8.23 -7.47 -16.86
CA ALA A 189 -7.96 -8.74 -16.21
C ALA A 189 -8.78 -8.89 -14.92
N PRO A 190 -9.30 -10.10 -14.58
CA PRO A 190 -10.05 -10.30 -13.35
C PRO A 190 -9.26 -9.96 -12.08
N ASN A 191 -7.94 -10.07 -12.12
CA ASN A 191 -7.03 -9.71 -11.04
C ASN A 191 -6.43 -8.30 -11.19
N SER A 192 -6.94 -7.47 -12.12
CA SER A 192 -6.48 -6.08 -12.25
C SER A 192 -6.75 -5.30 -10.96
N GLU A 193 -5.86 -4.36 -10.67
CA GLU A 193 -5.89 -3.52 -9.47
C GLU A 193 -6.11 -2.05 -9.83
N ASP A 194 -6.62 -1.80 -11.03
CA ASP A 194 -6.81 -0.45 -11.58
C ASP A 194 -8.12 0.17 -11.09
N GLY A 195 -8.16 1.51 -11.08
CA GLY A 195 -9.40 2.25 -10.86
C GLY A 195 -9.98 2.03 -9.46
N ALA A 196 -11.28 1.71 -9.42
CA ALA A 196 -12.02 1.49 -8.18
C ALA A 196 -11.49 0.29 -7.37
N ARG A 197 -10.89 -0.70 -8.05
CA ARG A 197 -10.30 -1.88 -7.40
C ARG A 197 -9.08 -1.48 -6.56
N GLY A 198 -8.22 -0.64 -7.12
CA GLY A 198 -7.05 -0.11 -6.43
C GLY A 198 -7.41 0.75 -5.23
N VAL A 199 -8.47 1.57 -5.35
CA VAL A 199 -9.01 2.34 -4.22
C VAL A 199 -9.51 1.42 -3.11
N THR A 200 -10.24 0.35 -3.45
CA THR A 200 -10.75 -0.62 -2.46
C THR A 200 -9.61 -1.32 -1.73
N ILE A 201 -8.55 -1.73 -2.44
CA ILE A 201 -7.33 -2.30 -1.84
C ILE A 201 -6.70 -1.30 -0.87
N ALA A 202 -6.48 -0.05 -1.30
CA ALA A 202 -5.89 0.99 -0.45
C ALA A 202 -6.70 1.23 0.82
N LYS A 203 -8.03 1.20 0.70
CA LYS A 203 -8.97 1.38 1.82
C LYS A 203 -8.92 0.25 2.85
N VAL A 204 -8.55 -0.98 2.47
CA VAL A 204 -8.23 -2.04 3.45
C VAL A 204 -7.10 -1.60 4.37
N GLY A 205 -6.03 -1.04 3.80
CA GLY A 205 -4.92 -0.50 4.57
C GLY A 205 -5.33 0.65 5.49
N GLN A 206 -6.21 1.53 5.02
CA GLN A 206 -6.76 2.61 5.84
C GLN A 206 -7.55 2.07 7.04
N GLY A 207 -8.46 1.12 6.84
CA GLY A 207 -9.25 0.57 7.95
C GLY A 207 -8.40 -0.09 9.03
N LEU A 208 -7.32 -0.77 8.63
CA LEU A 208 -6.33 -1.31 9.57
C LEU A 208 -5.63 -0.21 10.37
N ALA A 209 -5.18 0.84 9.69
CA ALA A 209 -4.52 1.98 10.32
C ALA A 209 -5.44 2.75 11.28
N GLU A 210 -6.73 2.92 10.94
CA GLU A 210 -7.76 3.50 11.80
C GLU A 210 -7.93 2.71 13.11
N CYS A 211 -7.74 1.39 13.05
CA CYS A 211 -7.75 0.50 14.22
C CYS A 211 -6.42 0.47 15.00
N LYS A 212 -5.50 1.40 14.71
CA LYS A 212 -4.14 1.44 15.28
C LYS A 212 -3.30 0.19 14.95
N VAL A 213 -3.54 -0.46 13.82
CA VAL A 213 -2.62 -1.45 13.25
C VAL A 213 -1.70 -0.73 12.26
N PRO A 214 -0.42 -0.48 12.61
CA PRO A 214 0.53 0.10 11.67
C PRO A 214 0.62 -0.78 10.41
N THR A 215 0.33 -0.18 9.27
CA THR A 215 0.12 -0.88 7.99
C THR A 215 1.02 -0.30 6.91
N VAL A 216 1.76 -1.18 6.23
CA VAL A 216 2.51 -0.84 5.03
C VAL A 216 1.80 -1.40 3.81
N VAL A 217 1.41 -0.54 2.88
CA VAL A 217 0.93 -0.92 1.55
C VAL A 217 2.14 -0.97 0.62
N ALA A 218 2.47 -2.16 0.15
CA ALA A 218 3.62 -2.43 -0.68
C ALA A 218 3.17 -2.81 -2.09
N GLY A 219 3.59 -2.06 -3.10
CA GLY A 219 3.25 -2.34 -4.50
C GLY A 219 4.44 -2.85 -5.28
N ALA A 220 4.25 -3.87 -6.12
CA ALA A 220 5.20 -4.19 -7.19
C ALA A 220 5.18 -3.11 -8.27
N ALA A 221 6.09 -3.22 -9.24
CA ALA A 221 6.13 -2.31 -10.40
C ALA A 221 4.74 -2.19 -11.06
N GLY A 222 4.29 -0.96 -11.30
CA GLY A 222 2.96 -0.67 -11.86
C GLY A 222 1.87 -0.35 -10.81
N ALA A 223 2.08 -0.65 -9.53
CA ALA A 223 1.11 -0.26 -8.47
C ALA A 223 0.95 1.27 -8.27
N GLU A 224 1.90 2.04 -8.81
CA GLU A 224 1.93 3.51 -8.80
C GLU A 224 1.22 4.15 -10.01
N GLN A 225 0.65 3.36 -10.92
CA GLN A 225 -0.10 3.93 -12.03
C GLN A 225 -1.28 4.77 -11.53
N VAL A 226 -1.81 5.62 -12.41
CA VAL A 226 -2.97 6.45 -12.10
C VAL A 226 -4.13 5.55 -11.69
N ASN A 227 -4.69 5.78 -10.50
CA ASN A 227 -5.70 4.95 -9.85
C ASN A 227 -5.26 3.52 -9.44
N GLY A 228 -3.96 3.24 -9.39
CA GLY A 228 -3.44 2.02 -8.79
C GLY A 228 -3.51 2.04 -7.25
N PRO A 229 -3.32 0.88 -6.57
CA PRO A 229 -3.44 0.78 -5.12
C PRO A 229 -2.48 1.68 -4.35
N LEU A 230 -1.26 1.86 -4.84
CA LEU A 230 -0.24 2.66 -4.15
C LEU A 230 -0.50 4.15 -4.31
N SER A 231 -0.94 4.57 -5.50
CA SER A 231 -1.40 5.93 -5.77
C SER A 231 -2.60 6.30 -4.90
N ALA A 232 -3.59 5.41 -4.80
CA ALA A 232 -4.73 5.60 -3.91
C ALA A 232 -4.31 5.68 -2.44
N ALA A 233 -3.44 4.77 -1.98
CA ALA A 233 -2.97 4.73 -0.59
C ALA A 233 -2.18 6.00 -0.19
N ARG A 234 -1.46 6.63 -1.12
CA ARG A 234 -0.73 7.89 -0.88
C ARG A 234 -1.65 9.09 -0.64
N LEU A 235 -2.87 9.04 -1.17
CA LEU A 235 -3.86 10.11 -0.98
C LEU A 235 -4.58 10.00 0.38
N LEU A 236 -4.43 8.88 1.07
CA LEU A 236 -5.07 8.64 2.37
C LEU A 236 -4.26 9.33 3.48
N THR A 237 -4.93 10.18 4.24
CA THR A 237 -4.32 10.99 5.32
C THR A 237 -4.50 10.36 6.70
N VAL A 238 -4.29 9.04 6.80
CA VAL A 238 -4.45 8.28 8.05
C VAL A 238 -3.09 8.02 8.73
N LYS A 239 -3.00 8.26 10.05
CA LYS A 239 -1.79 7.96 10.83
C LYS A 239 -1.60 6.43 10.88
N GLY A 240 -0.36 5.98 10.76
CA GLY A 240 -0.03 4.55 10.84
C GLY A 240 -0.10 3.82 9.49
N LEU A 241 -0.36 4.53 8.38
CA LEU A 241 -0.27 3.99 7.04
C LEU A 241 0.99 4.49 6.34
N ALA A 242 1.71 3.59 5.68
CA ALA A 242 2.82 3.93 4.80
C ALA A 242 2.71 3.20 3.47
N THR A 243 3.37 3.75 2.45
CA THR A 243 3.47 3.12 1.14
C THR A 243 4.93 2.78 0.82
N VAL A 244 5.15 1.63 0.19
CA VAL A 244 6.46 1.18 -0.30
C VAL A 244 6.32 0.69 -1.73
N THR A 245 7.27 1.07 -2.57
CA THR A 245 7.29 0.72 -3.99
C THR A 245 8.20 -0.49 -4.21
N ASN A 246 8.18 -1.04 -5.43
CA ASN A 246 9.11 -2.08 -5.86
C ASN A 246 9.16 -3.31 -4.93
N ALA A 247 8.00 -3.76 -4.44
CA ALA A 247 7.91 -4.94 -3.55
C ALA A 247 8.51 -6.22 -4.17
N ASN A 248 8.63 -6.28 -5.50
CA ASN A 248 9.28 -7.35 -6.25
C ASN A 248 10.81 -7.21 -6.38
N LYS A 249 11.41 -6.15 -5.81
CA LYS A 249 12.87 -5.88 -5.81
C LYS A 249 13.42 -5.98 -4.40
N LYS A 250 14.71 -6.35 -4.27
CA LYS A 250 15.38 -6.53 -2.96
C LYS A 250 15.35 -5.25 -2.11
N SER A 251 15.56 -4.10 -2.74
CA SER A 251 15.48 -2.77 -2.13
C SER A 251 14.10 -2.49 -1.53
N GLY A 252 13.03 -2.69 -2.30
CA GLY A 252 11.65 -2.50 -1.85
C GLY A 252 11.29 -3.46 -0.72
N GLN A 253 11.69 -4.72 -0.83
CA GLN A 253 11.48 -5.73 0.21
C GLN A 253 12.14 -5.31 1.55
N ALA A 254 13.40 -4.87 1.51
CA ALA A 254 14.08 -4.34 2.69
C ALA A 254 13.36 -3.09 3.27
N ASN A 255 12.93 -2.17 2.41
CA ASN A 255 12.18 -0.98 2.81
C ASN A 255 10.82 -1.31 3.46
N ILE A 256 10.14 -2.39 3.06
CA ILE A 256 8.89 -2.82 3.72
C ILE A 256 9.15 -3.09 5.20
N VAL A 257 10.19 -3.88 5.52
CA VAL A 257 10.53 -4.23 6.91
C VAL A 257 10.94 -3.00 7.71
N LEU A 258 11.75 -2.13 7.13
CA LEU A 258 12.16 -0.88 7.77
C LEU A 258 10.94 0.01 8.05
N ARG A 259 10.03 0.14 7.09
CA ARG A 259 8.85 0.99 7.22
C ARG A 259 7.85 0.46 8.25
N VAL A 260 7.68 -0.85 8.35
CA VAL A 260 6.91 -1.45 9.45
C VAL A 260 7.55 -1.12 10.79
N THR A 261 8.88 -1.20 10.88
CA THR A 261 9.63 -0.89 12.11
C THR A 261 9.39 0.56 12.53
N GLU A 262 9.58 1.52 11.62
CA GLU A 262 9.33 2.95 11.86
C GLU A 262 7.89 3.22 12.33
N LEU A 263 6.90 2.66 11.63
CA LEU A 263 5.49 2.84 12.00
C LEU A 263 5.18 2.29 13.39
N THR A 264 5.75 1.13 13.75
CA THR A 264 5.53 0.53 15.07
C THR A 264 6.28 1.23 16.21
N GLN A 265 7.25 2.09 15.91
CA GLN A 265 7.96 2.92 16.88
C GLN A 265 7.32 4.32 17.05
N GLY A 266 6.66 4.84 16.00
CA GLY A 266 6.03 6.16 15.99
C GLY A 266 4.56 6.22 16.46
N MET A 267 4.02 5.11 16.97
CA MET A 267 2.64 4.98 17.46
C MET A 267 2.57 4.91 18.97
#